data_AF-A0A2W7MGA8-F1
#
_entry.id   AF-A0A2W7MGA8-F1
#
_cell.length_a   1.000
_cell.length_b   1.000
_cell.length_c   1.000
_cell.angle_alpha   90.00
_cell.angle_beta   90.00
_cell.angle_gamma   90.00
#
_symmetry.space_group_name_H-M   'P 1'
#
loop_
_entity.id
_entity.type
_entity.pdbx_description
1 polymer ?
#
loop_
_entity_poly.entity_id
_entity_poly.type
_entity_poly.pdbx_seq_one_letter_code
_entity_poly.pdbx_strand_id
1 'polypeptide(L)'
;MGIAIDVDDIGEGYVGFIRDEIQGETIPEYVLEVLAEPVMAEPFGYRDGKNNYYEVCHLYYVGPNPYEVWLKNDEVLKGPLEQPAFL
;
A
#
# COMPACT_ATOMS: atom_id res chain seq x y z
N MET A 1 -3.00 24.52 -6.64
CA MET A 1 -1.60 24.73 -7.11
C MET A 1 -1.01 23.34 -7.26
N GLY A 2 -0.63 22.93 -8.48
CA GLY A 2 -0.03 21.60 -8.67
C GLY A 2 1.42 21.59 -8.16
N ILE A 3 1.85 20.47 -7.57
CA ILE A 3 3.23 20.24 -7.16
C ILE A 3 3.94 19.57 -8.35
N ALA A 4 5.09 20.09 -8.76
CA ALA A 4 5.96 19.43 -9.74
C ALA A 4 6.83 18.40 -9.01
N ILE A 5 6.85 17.16 -9.51
CA ILE A 5 7.65 16.06 -8.99
C ILE A 5 8.81 15.82 -9.97
N ASP A 6 10.03 15.62 -9.47
CA ASP A 6 11.18 15.28 -10.31
C ASP A 6 11.02 13.86 -10.84
N VAL A 7 11.39 13.61 -12.10
CA VAL A 7 11.29 12.28 -12.71
C VAL A 7 12.25 11.28 -12.04
N ASP A 8 13.39 11.75 -11.51
CA ASP A 8 14.33 10.91 -10.77
C ASP A 8 13.80 10.55 -9.37
N ASP A 9 12.80 11.27 -8.87
CA ASP A 9 12.03 10.92 -7.66
C ASP A 9 10.91 9.90 -7.97
N ILE A 10 10.66 9.58 -9.25
CA ILE A 10 9.71 8.54 -9.68
C ILE A 10 10.47 7.22 -9.82
N GLY A 11 10.67 6.53 -8.69
CA GLY A 11 11.15 5.16 -8.69
C GLY A 11 10.04 4.15 -9.00
N GLU A 12 10.30 3.17 -9.87
CA GLU A 12 9.51 1.94 -9.93
C GLU A 12 9.87 1.09 -8.69
N GLY A 13 9.10 1.24 -7.63
CA GLY A 13 9.21 0.45 -6.41
C GLY A 13 8.31 -0.78 -6.48
N TYR A 14 8.75 -1.88 -5.89
CA TYR A 14 7.88 -3.02 -5.59
C TYR A 14 7.91 -3.24 -4.07
N VAL A 15 6.72 -3.39 -3.48
CA VAL A 15 6.59 -3.79 -2.08
C VAL A 15 6.28 -5.28 -2.05
N GLY A 16 7.05 -6.02 -1.26
CA GLY A 16 6.84 -7.44 -1.02
C GLY A 16 6.32 -7.67 0.39
N PHE A 17 5.24 -8.43 0.53
CA PHE A 17 4.71 -8.87 1.81
C PHE A 17 4.89 -10.37 2.01
N ILE A 18 5.42 -10.76 3.17
CA ILE A 18 5.47 -12.16 3.60
C ILE A 18 4.15 -12.48 4.30
N ARG A 19 3.44 -13.50 3.82
CA ARG A 19 2.10 -13.86 4.28
C ARG A 19 1.98 -13.93 5.81
N ASP A 20 2.92 -14.62 6.45
CA ASP A 20 2.95 -14.83 7.90
C ASP A 20 3.09 -13.52 8.71
N GLU A 21 3.60 -12.45 8.11
CA GLU A 21 3.80 -11.14 8.76
C GLU A 21 2.57 -10.23 8.69
N ILE A 22 1.69 -10.47 7.71
CA ILE A 22 0.55 -9.58 7.39
C ILE A 22 -0.82 -10.27 7.53
N GLN A 23 -0.85 -11.58 7.78
CA GLN A 23 -2.08 -12.33 7.95
C GLN A 23 -2.90 -11.85 9.16
N GLY A 24 -4.21 -11.71 8.97
CA GLY A 24 -5.17 -11.47 10.05
C GLY A 24 -5.38 -10.01 10.40
N GLU A 25 -4.34 -9.32 10.91
CA GLU A 25 -4.45 -7.92 11.35
C GLU A 25 -4.41 -6.91 10.20
N THR A 26 -3.69 -7.23 9.13
CA THR A 26 -3.48 -6.33 7.99
C THR A 26 -4.27 -6.77 6.78
N ILE A 27 -4.26 -8.07 6.46
CA ILE A 27 -4.95 -8.60 5.28
C ILE A 27 -5.80 -9.81 5.67
N PRO A 28 -7.09 -9.83 5.29
CA PRO A 28 -7.95 -10.99 5.50
C PRO A 28 -7.42 -12.23 4.80
N GLU A 29 -7.57 -13.39 5.45
CA GLU A 29 -7.06 -14.66 4.94
C GLU A 29 -7.62 -15.02 3.56
N TYR A 30 -8.90 -14.74 3.29
CA TYR A 30 -9.52 -15.00 1.98
C TYR A 30 -8.89 -14.20 0.83
N VAL A 31 -8.27 -13.05 1.12
CA VAL A 31 -7.51 -12.27 0.12
C VAL A 31 -6.15 -12.95 -0.12
N LEU A 32 -5.49 -13.42 0.94
CA LEU A 32 -4.18 -14.07 0.87
C LEU A 32 -4.23 -15.48 0.24
N GLU A 33 -5.33 -16.21 0.38
CA GLU A 33 -5.49 -17.57 -0.18
C GLU A 33 -5.36 -17.64 -1.71
N VAL A 34 -5.60 -16.52 -2.40
CA VAL A 34 -5.60 -16.45 -3.88
C VAL A 34 -4.39 -15.72 -4.45
N LEU A 35 -3.48 -15.23 -3.60
CA LEU A 35 -2.27 -14.51 -3.99
C LEU A 35 -1.05 -15.42 -3.93
N ALA A 36 -0.10 -15.21 -4.86
CA ALA A 36 1.19 -15.90 -4.84
C ALA A 36 2.12 -15.31 -3.77
N GLU A 37 3.05 -16.14 -3.26
CA GLU A 37 4.06 -15.70 -2.29
C GLU A 37 5.44 -15.49 -2.94
N PRO A 38 6.18 -14.42 -2.56
CA PRO A 38 5.73 -13.31 -1.72
C PRO A 38 4.65 -12.46 -2.43
N VAL A 39 3.77 -11.82 -1.66
CA VAL A 39 2.75 -10.95 -2.24
C VAL A 39 3.43 -9.68 -2.73
N MET A 40 3.53 -9.51 -4.05
CA MET A 40 4.17 -8.35 -4.67
C MET A 40 3.11 -7.33 -5.11
N ALA A 41 3.36 -6.05 -4.82
CA ALA A 41 2.51 -4.96 -5.25
C ALA A 41 3.33 -3.77 -5.76
N GLU A 42 2.78 -3.06 -6.73
CA GLU A 42 3.26 -1.75 -7.16
C GLU A 42 2.59 -0.69 -6.27
N PRO A 43 3.34 0.02 -5.41
CA PRO A 43 2.80 1.05 -4.55
C PRO A 43 2.61 2.36 -5.33
N PHE A 44 1.63 3.15 -4.89
CA PHE A 44 1.55 4.57 -5.24
C PHE A 44 1.87 5.39 -3.99
N GLY A 45 2.96 6.15 -4.05
CA GLY A 45 3.49 6.90 -2.91
C GLY A 45 3.31 8.41 -3.00
N TYR A 46 3.18 9.08 -1.86
CA TYR A 46 3.27 10.54 -1.73
C TYR A 46 3.90 10.96 -0.40
N ARG A 47 4.47 12.17 -0.34
CA ARG A 47 4.93 12.80 0.91
C ARG A 47 3.95 13.87 1.37
N ASP A 48 3.68 13.93 2.67
CA ASP A 48 2.91 15.04 3.27
C ASP A 48 3.79 16.26 3.57
N GLY A 49 3.17 17.38 4.00
CA GLY A 49 3.87 18.60 4.40
C GLY A 49 4.73 18.48 5.67
N LYS A 50 4.75 17.32 6.33
CA LYS A 50 5.61 16.99 7.48
C LYS A 50 6.69 15.97 7.11
N ASN A 51 6.88 15.70 5.82
CA ASN A 51 7.84 14.75 5.28
C ASN A 51 7.59 13.27 5.66
N ASN A 52 6.36 12.93 6.07
CA ASN A 52 5.97 11.51 6.16
C ASN A 52 5.72 10.99 4.74
N TYR A 53 6.24 9.81 4.44
CA TYR A 53 5.96 9.10 3.21
C TYR A 53 4.79 8.15 3.42
N TYR A 54 3.82 8.17 2.51
CA TYR A 54 2.67 7.28 2.51
C TYR A 54 2.65 6.52 1.19
N GLU A 55 2.30 5.24 1.24
CA GLU A 55 2.16 4.40 0.07
C GLU A 55 0.86 3.61 0.15
N VAL A 56 0.23 3.37 -1.01
CA VAL A 56 -0.90 2.46 -1.15
C VAL A 56 -0.55 1.35 -2.13
N CYS A 57 -0.67 0.11 -1.67
CA CYS A 57 -0.50 -1.10 -2.46
C CYS A 57 -1.88 -1.67 -2.80
N HIS A 58 -2.18 -1.78 -4.10
CA HIS A 58 -3.39 -2.45 -4.57
C HIS A 58 -3.13 -3.95 -4.76
N LEU A 59 -3.79 -4.79 -3.97
CA LEU A 59 -3.75 -6.24 -4.12
C LEU A 59 -4.93 -6.71 -4.97
N TYR A 60 -4.63 -7.11 -6.20
CA TYR A 60 -5.61 -7.64 -7.13
C TYR A 60 -5.90 -9.11 -6.78
N TYR A 61 -7.11 -9.35 -6.28
CA TYR A 61 -7.62 -10.68 -5.93
C TYR A 61 -8.94 -10.95 -6.66
N VAL A 62 -9.55 -12.11 -6.46
CA VAL A 62 -10.80 -12.53 -7.14
C VAL A 62 -12.05 -11.75 -6.66
N GLY A 63 -11.88 -10.64 -5.95
CA GLY A 63 -12.96 -9.79 -5.46
C GLY A 63 -13.41 -8.71 -6.44
N PRO A 64 -14.49 -7.96 -6.11
CA PRO A 64 -15.03 -6.91 -6.97
C PRO A 64 -14.12 -5.68 -7.05
N ASN A 65 -13.31 -5.42 -6.02
CA ASN A 65 -12.36 -4.31 -5.94
C ASN A 65 -11.01 -4.84 -5.41
N PRO A 66 -9.88 -4.20 -5.74
CA PRO A 66 -8.59 -4.51 -5.11
C PRO A 66 -8.65 -4.33 -3.59
N TYR A 67 -7.86 -5.12 -2.85
CA TYR A 67 -7.65 -4.87 -1.43
C TYR A 67 -6.51 -3.86 -1.27
N GLU A 68 -6.74 -2.79 -0.52
CA GLU A 68 -5.73 -1.74 -0.31
C GLU A 68 -4.95 -1.98 0.98
N VAL A 69 -3.62 -1.97 0.86
CA VAL A 69 -2.70 -1.94 2.00
C VAL A 69 -1.99 -0.60 2.00
N TRP A 70 -2.08 0.10 3.11
CA TRP A 70 -1.46 1.41 3.26
C TRP A 70 -0.23 1.34 4.16
N LEU A 71 0.85 1.99 3.75
CA LEU A 71 2.08 2.12 4.50
C LEU A 71 2.34 3.59 4.82
N LYS A 72 2.99 3.83 5.96
CA LYS A 72 3.53 5.13 6.36
C LYS A 72 4.98 4.92 6.78
N ASN A 73 5.91 5.54 6.07
CA ASN A 73 7.36 5.37 6.28
C ASN A 73 7.73 3.87 6.37
N ASP A 74 7.31 3.08 5.38
CA ASP A 74 7.53 1.63 5.28
C ASP A 74 6.81 0.77 6.35
N GLU A 75 6.03 1.38 7.25
CA GLU A 75 5.24 0.66 8.26
C GLU A 75 3.78 0.54 7.83
N VAL A 76 3.23 -0.67 7.90
CA VAL A 76 1.81 -0.93 7.63
C VAL A 76 0.90 -0.18 8.61
N LEU A 77 -0.06 0.58 8.09
CA LEU A 77 -1.10 1.23 8.88
C LEU A 77 -2.16 0.19 9.28
N LYS A 78 -2.30 -0.06 10.59
CA LYS A 78 -3.28 -1.01 11.14
C LYS A 78 -4.60 -0.31 11.48
N GLY A 79 -5.72 -0.91 11.08
CA GLY A 79 -7.08 -0.42 11.31
C GLY A 79 -7.74 0.16 10.06
N PRO A 80 -9.08 0.30 10.04
CA PRO A 80 -9.74 1.04 8.98
C PRO A 80 -9.20 2.46 9.04
N LEU A 81 -8.42 2.84 8.03
CA LEU A 81 -7.93 4.20 7.96
C LEU A 81 -9.13 5.14 8.05
N GLU A 82 -9.03 6.14 8.92
CA GLU A 82 -9.34 7.50 8.49
C GLU A 82 -8.54 7.68 7.20
N GLN A 83 -9.09 7.21 6.07
CA GLN A 83 -8.51 7.39 4.75
C GLN A 83 -8.14 8.86 4.72
N PRO A 84 -6.86 9.22 4.45
CA PRO A 84 -6.53 10.63 4.32
C PRO A 84 -7.56 11.19 3.35
N ALA A 85 -8.46 12.02 3.86
CA ALA A 85 -9.53 12.56 3.05
C ALA A 85 -8.79 13.24 1.91
N PHE A 86 -8.90 12.69 0.70
CA PHE A 86 -8.37 13.32 -0.48
C PHE A 86 -9.01 14.72 -0.48
N LEU A 87 -8.22 15.73 -0.11
CA LEU A 87 -8.59 17.14 -0.14
C LEU A 87 -8.75 17.58 -1.60
#